data_AF-A0A3D0YSC4-F1
#
_entry.id   AF-A0A3D0YSC4-F1
#
_cell.length_a   1.000
_cell.length_b   1.000
_cell.length_c   1.000
_cell.angle_alpha   90.00
_cell.angle_beta   90.00
_cell.angle_gamma   90.00
#
_symmetry.space_group_name_H-M   'P 1'
#
loop_
_entity.id
_entity.type
_entity.pdbx_description
1 polymer ?
#
loop_
_entity_poly.entity_id
_entity_poly.type
_entity_poly.pdbx_seq_one_letter_code
_entity_poly.pdbx_strand_id
1 'polypeptide(L)'
;MYKRRDIREAAIQFLYFADLESGAEPFSMEDTFWQMIQEQSIRVLEKATAKAVLHVSQGRPSRLVKLNKHTETLLIMLKASGDCDQLVDALNQMLADESRMNDAVDLLKASHQKKTTDTTLKENTQVVIARNTSLIRRRNDLLETLRDFPKKRQALEPVTAAIEHLGRVSERLTAIIDPQSTVGDFAHIHTSSAEITSFREETQKLIEGILHQKESIDSTLAGLIQNYAPNRVAPVDRAILRLATFEITHCEDIPVKVSINEAVEIAKKFSTSESSRFINGVLDAVQS
;
A
#
# COMPACT_ATOMS: atom_id res chain seq x y z
N MET A 1 -4.84 -4.85 13.15
CA MET A 1 -5.74 -5.74 12.40
C MET A 1 -7.14 -5.15 12.47
N TYR A 2 -7.73 -4.85 11.31
CA TYR A 2 -9.11 -4.39 11.24
C TYR A 2 -10.04 -5.44 11.84
N LYS A 3 -11.05 -4.99 12.57
CA LYS A 3 -12.07 -5.89 13.13
C LYS A 3 -13.08 -6.21 12.03
N ARG A 4 -13.71 -7.38 12.10
CA ARG A 4 -14.81 -7.77 11.18
C ARG A 4 -15.91 -6.70 11.10
N ARG A 5 -16.11 -5.95 12.18
CA ARG A 5 -17.01 -4.79 12.21
C ARG A 5 -16.60 -3.69 11.22
N ASP A 6 -15.31 -3.35 11.12
CA ASP A 6 -14.83 -2.31 10.21
C ASP A 6 -15.11 -2.70 8.75
N ILE A 7 -14.93 -3.99 8.43
CA ILE A 7 -15.24 -4.57 7.11
C ILE A 7 -16.74 -4.44 6.80
N ARG A 8 -17.62 -4.75 7.76
CA ARG A 8 -19.07 -4.58 7.60
C ARG A 8 -19.46 -3.12 7.38
N GLU A 9 -18.90 -2.21 8.18
CA GLU A 9 -19.18 -0.78 8.04
C GLU A 9 -18.78 -0.27 6.65
N ALA A 10 -17.59 -0.67 6.15
CA ALA A 10 -17.16 -0.30 4.80
C ALA A 10 -18.05 -0.91 3.70
N ALA A 11 -18.42 -2.18 3.81
CA ALA A 11 -19.35 -2.81 2.86
C ALA A 11 -20.72 -2.10 2.84
N ILE A 12 -21.25 -1.70 4.00
CA ILE A 12 -22.51 -0.94 4.10
C ILE A 12 -22.38 0.44 3.46
N GLN A 13 -21.27 1.15 3.69
CA GLN A 13 -21.01 2.44 3.05
C GLN A 13 -20.93 2.31 1.53
N PHE A 14 -20.29 1.24 1.02
CA PHE A 14 -20.26 0.95 -0.41
C PHE A 14 -21.66 0.71 -0.97
N LEU A 15 -22.45 -0.17 -0.34
CA LEU A 15 -23.82 -0.49 -0.78
C LEU A 15 -24.74 0.73 -0.75
N TYR A 16 -24.61 1.58 0.27
CA TYR A 16 -25.32 2.85 0.37
C TYR A 16 -24.96 3.78 -0.78
N PHE A 17 -23.66 3.93 -1.05
CA PHE A 17 -23.15 4.77 -2.14
C PHE A 17 -23.65 4.27 -3.51
N ALA A 18 -23.55 2.96 -3.76
CA ALA A 18 -24.02 2.33 -5.00
C ALA A 18 -25.52 2.51 -5.25
N ASP A 19 -26.35 2.49 -4.21
CA ASP A 19 -27.80 2.70 -4.32
C ASP A 19 -28.18 4.16 -4.64
N LEU A 20 -27.44 5.13 -4.10
CA LEU A 20 -27.75 6.56 -4.27
C LEU A 20 -27.54 7.04 -5.71
N GLU A 21 -26.58 6.48 -6.43
CA GLU A 21 -26.18 6.97 -7.74
C GLU A 21 -26.90 6.31 -8.94
N SER A 22 -27.88 5.44 -8.68
CA SER A 22 -28.84 4.84 -9.64
C SER A 22 -28.63 5.26 -11.12
N GLY A 23 -27.55 4.77 -11.75
CA GLY A 23 -27.11 5.25 -13.07
C GLY A 23 -25.62 5.04 -13.41
N ALA A 24 -24.71 5.07 -12.44
CA ALA A 24 -23.30 4.71 -12.65
C ALA A 24 -23.07 3.20 -12.42
N GLU A 25 -22.31 2.54 -13.30
CA GLU A 25 -21.94 1.14 -13.07
C GLU A 25 -21.08 1.00 -11.80
N PRO A 26 -21.38 0.05 -10.88
CA PRO A 26 -20.67 -0.13 -9.61
C PRO A 26 -19.14 -0.20 -9.73
N PHE A 27 -18.63 -0.68 -10.87
CA PHE A 27 -17.20 -0.85 -11.13
C PHE A 27 -16.44 0.46 -11.42
N SER A 28 -17.11 1.53 -11.88
CA SER A 28 -16.42 2.81 -12.12
C SER A 28 -16.10 3.59 -10.84
N MET A 29 -16.71 3.19 -9.72
CA MET A 29 -16.67 3.88 -8.42
C MET A 29 -15.79 3.18 -7.38
N GLU A 30 -15.31 1.99 -7.69
CA GLU A 30 -14.57 1.17 -6.73
C GLU A 30 -13.29 1.90 -6.28
N ASP A 31 -12.55 2.49 -7.22
CA ASP A 31 -11.29 3.19 -6.92
C ASP A 31 -11.49 4.47 -6.11
N THR A 32 -12.55 5.25 -6.37
CA THR A 32 -12.84 6.48 -5.61
C THR A 32 -13.30 6.16 -4.20
N PHE A 33 -14.11 5.12 -4.03
CA PHE A 33 -14.52 4.61 -2.71
C PHE A 33 -13.31 4.17 -1.87
N TRP A 34 -12.43 3.35 -2.44
CA TRP A 34 -11.24 2.86 -1.73
C TRP A 34 -10.29 4.01 -1.36
N GLN A 35 -10.11 4.98 -2.26
CA GLN A 35 -9.31 6.17 -1.97
C GLN A 35 -9.86 6.93 -0.75
N MET A 36 -11.18 7.05 -0.61
CA MET A 36 -11.81 7.76 0.49
C MET A 36 -11.69 7.00 1.82
N ILE A 37 -12.06 5.71 1.86
CA ILE A 37 -12.10 4.93 3.11
C ILE A 37 -10.70 4.66 3.68
N GLN A 38 -9.73 4.41 2.80
CA GLN A 38 -8.37 4.09 3.22
C GLN A 38 -7.45 5.31 3.27
N GLU A 39 -7.96 6.51 2.97
CA GLU A 39 -7.18 7.74 2.83
C GLU A 39 -6.22 7.96 4.01
N GLN A 40 -6.77 7.94 5.23
CA GLN A 40 -5.99 8.18 6.45
C GLN A 40 -4.92 7.11 6.66
N SER A 41 -5.28 5.84 6.48
CA SER A 41 -4.37 4.70 6.71
C SER A 41 -3.22 4.70 5.70
N ILE A 42 -3.52 4.98 4.43
CA ILE A 42 -2.54 5.14 3.35
C ILE A 42 -1.62 6.32 3.66
N ARG A 43 -2.16 7.48 4.05
CA ARG A 43 -1.34 8.65 4.41
C ARG A 43 -0.38 8.37 5.57
N VAL A 44 -0.81 7.61 6.58
CA VAL A 44 0.05 7.20 7.70
C VAL A 44 1.17 6.27 7.22
N LEU A 45 0.84 5.27 6.40
CA LEU A 45 1.81 4.34 5.81
C LEU A 45 2.83 5.07 4.93
N GLU A 46 2.38 5.99 4.08
CA GLU A 46 3.24 6.78 3.19
C GLU A 46 4.22 7.65 4.01
N LYS A 47 3.76 8.28 5.09
CA LYS A 47 4.62 9.06 5.99
C LYS A 47 5.64 8.19 6.72
N ALA A 48 5.23 7.02 7.21
CA ALA A 48 6.13 6.07 7.86
C ALA A 48 7.21 5.57 6.89
N THR A 49 6.81 5.21 5.67
CA THR A 49 7.70 4.77 4.58
C THR A 49 8.70 5.84 4.21
N ALA A 50 8.25 7.08 3.97
CA ALA A 50 9.13 8.20 3.66
C ALA A 50 10.16 8.46 4.77
N LYS A 51 9.72 8.40 6.04
CA LYS A 51 10.61 8.56 7.20
C LYS A 51 11.65 7.43 7.28
N ALA A 52 11.27 6.19 7.01
CA ALA A 52 12.18 5.05 6.97
C ALA A 52 13.22 5.20 5.86
N VAL A 53 12.80 5.61 4.65
CA VAL A 53 13.70 5.87 3.51
C VAL A 53 14.73 6.94 3.87
N LEU A 54 14.29 8.05 4.46
CA LEU A 54 15.18 9.12 4.91
C LEU A 54 16.16 8.66 5.99
N HIS A 55 15.68 7.84 6.94
CA HIS A 55 16.50 7.29 8.02
C HIS A 55 17.59 6.34 7.48
N VAL A 56 17.22 5.39 6.60
CA VAL A 56 18.18 4.47 5.98
C VAL A 56 19.20 5.21 5.11
N SER A 57 18.78 6.30 4.47
CA SER A 57 19.65 7.12 3.62
C SER A 57 20.60 8.03 4.41
N GLN A 58 20.56 8.04 5.74
CA GLN A 58 21.48 8.84 6.55
C GLN A 58 22.94 8.43 6.31
N GLY A 59 23.81 9.43 6.16
CA GLY A 59 25.23 9.24 5.86
C GLY A 59 25.53 8.80 4.41
N ARG A 60 24.52 8.69 3.53
CA ARG A 60 24.75 8.45 2.10
C ARG A 60 25.60 9.56 1.44
N PRO A 61 25.40 10.87 1.70
CA PRO A 61 26.21 11.92 1.08
C PRO A 61 27.71 11.79 1.37
N SER A 62 28.09 11.47 2.61
CA SER A 62 29.50 11.30 2.97
C SER A 62 30.13 10.06 2.34
N ARG A 63 29.36 8.98 2.14
CA ARG A 63 29.79 7.79 1.39
C ARG A 63 29.97 8.10 -0.10
N LEU A 64 29.08 8.90 -0.69
CA LEU A 64 29.18 9.32 -2.09
C LEU A 64 30.43 10.18 -2.34
N VAL A 65 30.75 11.12 -1.44
CA VAL A 65 32.00 11.92 -1.54
C VAL A 65 33.23 11.01 -1.55
N LYS A 66 33.27 9.97 -0.71
CA LYS A 66 34.36 8.99 -0.70
C LYS A 66 34.42 8.21 -2.02
N LEU A 67 33.28 7.73 -2.53
CA LEU A 67 33.20 7.02 -3.80
C LEU A 67 33.72 7.87 -4.97
N ASN A 68 33.32 9.16 -5.03
CA ASN A 68 33.78 10.09 -6.06
C ASN A 68 35.30 10.23 -6.01
N LYS A 69 35.87 10.47 -4.83
CA LYS A 69 37.33 10.61 -4.66
C LYS A 69 38.10 9.36 -5.11
N HIS A 70 37.62 8.17 -4.73
CA HIS A 70 38.25 6.91 -5.15
C HIS A 70 38.13 6.68 -6.66
N THR A 71 36.96 6.97 -7.23
CA THR A 71 36.70 6.79 -8.66
C THR A 71 37.50 7.80 -9.50
N GLU A 72 37.64 9.06 -9.09
CA GLU A 72 38.48 10.05 -9.78
C GLU A 72 39.94 9.60 -9.88
N THR A 73 40.49 9.10 -8.76
CA THR A 73 41.86 8.56 -8.71
C THR A 73 42.01 7.38 -9.68
N LEU A 74 41.01 6.49 -9.71
CA LEU A 74 40.98 5.34 -10.60
C LEU A 74 40.88 5.74 -12.08
N LEU A 75 39.99 6.68 -12.41
CA LEU A 75 39.79 7.13 -13.79
C LEU A 75 41.06 7.74 -14.39
N ILE A 76 41.84 8.49 -13.61
CA ILE A 76 43.15 9.01 -14.05
C ILE A 76 44.10 7.87 -14.42
N MET A 77 44.16 6.82 -13.59
CA MET A 77 45.00 5.65 -13.86
C MET A 77 44.51 4.83 -15.07
N LEU A 78 43.19 4.68 -15.24
CA LEU A 78 42.61 3.91 -16.35
C LEU A 78 42.82 4.60 -17.70
N LYS A 79 42.64 5.93 -17.77
CA LYS A 79 42.84 6.71 -19.00
C LYS A 79 44.28 6.68 -19.50
N ALA A 80 45.25 6.53 -18.61
CA ALA A 80 46.66 6.39 -18.99
C ALA A 80 46.99 5.04 -19.66
N SER A 81 46.10 4.04 -19.57
CA SER A 81 46.36 2.66 -20.01
C SER A 81 45.69 2.25 -21.33
N GLY A 82 44.91 3.11 -21.97
CA GLY A 82 44.38 2.94 -23.34
C GLY A 82 43.23 1.93 -23.52
N ASP A 83 43.23 0.79 -22.81
CA ASP A 83 42.30 -0.35 -23.06
C ASP A 83 41.18 -0.47 -22.00
N CYS A 84 40.53 0.64 -21.61
CA CYS A 84 39.52 0.63 -20.52
C CYS A 84 38.27 1.49 -20.77
N ASP A 85 37.94 1.84 -22.02
CA ASP A 85 36.85 2.78 -22.31
C ASP A 85 35.49 2.30 -21.78
N GLN A 86 35.16 1.02 -21.98
CA GLN A 86 33.92 0.43 -21.45
C GLN A 86 33.81 0.53 -19.92
N LEU A 87 34.92 0.33 -19.21
CA LEU A 87 34.96 0.44 -17.76
C LEU A 87 34.84 1.89 -17.29
N VAL A 88 35.51 2.81 -17.99
CA VAL A 88 35.43 4.25 -17.73
C VAL A 88 33.99 4.74 -17.91
N ASP A 89 33.31 4.32 -18.98
CA ASP A 89 31.91 4.66 -19.25
C ASP A 89 30.98 4.07 -18.17
N ALA A 90 31.18 2.80 -17.80
CA ALA A 90 30.39 2.16 -16.75
C ALA A 90 30.54 2.87 -15.39
N LEU A 91 31.76 3.28 -15.02
CA LEU A 91 32.02 4.04 -13.80
C LEU A 91 31.35 5.43 -13.84
N ASN A 92 31.47 6.15 -14.95
CA ASN A 92 30.83 7.47 -15.10
C ASN A 92 29.30 7.38 -15.03
N GLN A 93 28.70 6.38 -15.68
CA GLN A 93 27.26 6.14 -15.59
C GLN A 93 26.83 5.78 -14.17
N MET A 94 27.61 4.98 -13.45
CA MET A 94 27.34 4.66 -12.05
C MET A 94 27.39 5.91 -11.18
N LEU A 95 28.41 6.75 -11.31
CA LEU A 95 28.51 8.03 -10.58
C LEU A 95 27.31 8.95 -10.85
N ALA A 96 26.88 9.03 -12.12
CA ALA A 96 25.69 9.81 -12.48
C ALA A 96 24.41 9.27 -11.82
N ASP A 97 24.23 7.94 -11.76
CA ASP A 97 23.08 7.32 -11.09
C ASP A 97 23.13 7.51 -9.56
N GLU A 98 24.32 7.44 -8.96
CA GLU A 98 24.51 7.71 -7.53
C GLU A 98 24.15 9.15 -7.16
N SER A 99 24.55 10.11 -8.00
CA SER A 99 24.19 11.53 -7.85
C SER A 99 22.69 11.73 -7.97
N ARG A 100 22.07 11.19 -9.02
CA ARG A 100 20.61 11.28 -9.23
C ARG A 100 19.82 10.67 -8.06
N MET A 101 20.31 9.57 -7.50
CA MET A 101 19.72 8.97 -6.31
C MET A 101 19.89 9.86 -5.07
N ASN A 102 21.04 10.52 -4.90
CA ASN A 102 21.23 11.48 -3.81
C ASN A 102 20.29 12.69 -3.94
N ASP A 103 20.16 13.25 -5.15
CA ASP A 103 19.26 14.37 -5.43
C ASP A 103 17.79 14.00 -5.12
N ALA A 104 17.37 12.78 -5.49
CA ALA A 104 16.04 12.27 -5.16
C ALA A 104 15.79 12.17 -3.64
N VAL A 105 16.80 11.74 -2.87
CA VAL A 105 16.73 11.71 -1.40
C VAL A 105 16.64 13.12 -0.82
N ASP A 106 17.38 14.08 -1.37
CA ASP A 106 17.34 15.48 -0.93
C ASP A 106 15.99 16.15 -1.24
N LEU A 107 15.40 15.84 -2.41
CA LEU A 107 14.04 16.25 -2.76
C LEU A 107 13.00 15.66 -1.79
N LEU A 108 13.10 14.37 -1.49
CA LEU A 108 12.24 13.71 -0.50
C LEU A 108 12.38 14.40 0.87
N LYS A 109 13.61 14.67 1.32
CA LYS A 109 13.88 15.35 2.59
C LYS A 109 13.25 16.74 2.63
N ALA A 110 13.40 17.51 1.55
CA ALA A 110 12.81 18.85 1.44
C ALA A 110 11.27 18.79 1.49
N SER A 111 10.65 17.85 0.78
CA SER A 111 9.19 17.65 0.79
C SER A 111 8.66 17.27 2.19
N HIS A 112 9.36 16.38 2.88
CA HIS A 112 9.03 15.98 4.25
C HIS A 112 9.13 17.14 5.26
N GLN A 113 10.17 17.97 5.15
CA GLN A 113 10.38 19.12 6.05
C GLN A 113 9.38 20.27 5.80
N LYS A 114 9.05 20.55 4.53
CA LYS A 114 8.13 21.63 4.15
C LYS A 114 6.66 21.29 4.38
N LYS A 115 6.33 20.09 4.89
CA LYS A 115 4.95 19.58 5.01
C LYS A 115 4.17 19.77 3.70
N THR A 116 4.79 19.42 2.57
CA THR A 116 4.16 19.49 1.24
C THR A 116 2.93 18.56 1.17
N THR A 117 2.17 18.65 0.08
CA THR A 117 1.02 17.76 -0.15
C THR A 117 1.43 16.28 -0.03
N ASP A 118 0.53 15.46 0.53
CA ASP A 118 0.77 14.02 0.72
C ASP A 118 1.10 13.34 -0.64
N THR A 119 0.48 13.81 -1.74
CA THR A 119 0.80 13.38 -3.12
C THR A 119 2.27 13.59 -3.49
N THR A 120 2.82 14.79 -3.22
CA THR A 120 4.24 15.10 -3.52
C THR A 120 5.18 14.21 -2.71
N LEU A 121 4.84 13.96 -1.44
CA LEU A 121 5.65 13.10 -0.57
C LEU A 121 5.68 11.65 -1.08
N LYS A 122 4.52 11.13 -1.48
CA LYS A 122 4.37 9.81 -2.09
C LYS A 122 5.20 9.69 -3.37
N GLU A 123 5.04 10.62 -4.30
CA GLU A 123 5.77 10.64 -5.59
C GLU A 123 7.29 10.64 -5.37
N ASN A 124 7.80 11.52 -4.49
CA ASN A 124 9.23 11.57 -4.19
C ASN A 124 9.73 10.26 -3.56
N THR A 125 8.94 9.64 -2.68
CA THR A 125 9.29 8.35 -2.07
C THR A 125 9.38 7.25 -3.13
N GLN A 126 8.42 7.20 -4.05
CA GLN A 126 8.42 6.24 -5.17
C GLN A 126 9.62 6.45 -6.11
N VAL A 127 9.98 7.71 -6.40
CA VAL A 127 11.17 8.03 -7.20
C VAL A 127 12.44 7.48 -6.54
N VAL A 128 12.62 7.65 -5.23
CA VAL A 128 13.78 7.12 -4.50
C VAL A 128 13.83 5.59 -4.57
N ILE A 129 12.70 4.92 -4.38
CA ILE A 129 12.59 3.45 -4.48
C ILE A 129 12.95 2.98 -5.89
N ALA A 130 12.37 3.57 -6.94
CA ALA A 130 12.61 3.18 -8.32
C ALA A 130 14.08 3.39 -8.74
N ARG A 131 14.69 4.49 -8.28
CA ARG A 131 16.11 4.78 -8.48
C ARG A 131 16.99 3.77 -7.76
N ASN A 132 16.63 3.38 -6.53
CA ASN A 132 17.34 2.35 -5.78
C ASN A 132 17.40 1.02 -6.54
N THR A 133 16.27 0.57 -7.09
CA THR A 133 16.20 -0.68 -7.88
C THR A 133 17.10 -0.62 -9.12
N SER A 134 17.07 0.51 -9.85
CA SER A 134 17.94 0.70 -11.01
C SER A 134 19.43 0.71 -10.62
N LEU A 135 19.76 1.32 -9.49
CA LEU A 135 21.11 1.47 -8.99
C LEU A 135 21.71 0.14 -8.50
N ILE A 136 20.90 -0.72 -7.86
CA ILE A 136 21.31 -2.08 -7.49
C ILE A 136 21.76 -2.84 -8.75
N ARG A 137 20.94 -2.83 -9.81
CA ARG A 137 21.29 -3.48 -11.07
C ARG A 137 22.60 -2.95 -11.64
N ARG A 138 22.74 -1.63 -11.74
CA ARG A 138 23.95 -1.01 -12.29
C ARG A 138 25.21 -1.35 -11.50
N ARG A 139 25.15 -1.38 -10.17
CA ARG A 139 26.30 -1.76 -9.34
C ARG A 139 26.67 -3.21 -9.56
N ASN A 140 25.70 -4.11 -9.67
CA ASN A 140 25.97 -5.51 -9.96
C ASN A 140 26.62 -5.68 -11.34
N ASP A 141 26.10 -5.02 -12.37
CA ASP A 141 26.68 -5.05 -13.73
C ASP A 141 28.12 -4.52 -13.75
N LEU A 142 28.38 -3.44 -13.00
CA LEU A 142 29.73 -2.89 -12.83
C LEU A 142 30.66 -3.87 -12.09
N LEU A 143 30.18 -4.50 -11.01
CA LEU A 143 30.97 -5.48 -10.25
C LEU A 143 31.33 -6.70 -11.10
N GLU A 144 30.43 -7.16 -11.97
CA GLU A 144 30.74 -8.20 -12.97
C GLU A 144 31.79 -7.72 -13.97
N THR A 145 31.62 -6.51 -14.53
CA THR A 145 32.59 -5.92 -15.48
C THR A 145 33.99 -5.78 -14.85
N LEU A 146 34.06 -5.46 -13.55
CA LEU A 146 35.32 -5.35 -12.82
C LEU A 146 36.05 -6.69 -12.65
N ARG A 147 35.36 -7.84 -12.74
CA ARG A 147 35.98 -9.17 -12.65
C ARG A 147 36.88 -9.48 -13.85
N ASP A 148 36.61 -8.87 -15.01
CA ASP A 148 37.37 -9.05 -16.24
C ASP A 148 38.75 -8.35 -16.20
N PHE A 149 39.06 -7.58 -15.15
CA PHE A 149 40.31 -6.83 -14.99
C PHE A 149 41.15 -7.27 -13.78
N PRO A 150 41.58 -8.55 -13.69
CA PRO A 150 42.27 -9.09 -12.51
C PRO A 150 43.62 -8.40 -12.22
N LYS A 151 44.29 -7.87 -13.24
CA LYS A 151 45.58 -7.17 -13.11
C LYS A 151 45.47 -5.82 -12.39
N LYS A 152 44.27 -5.25 -12.26
CA LYS A 152 44.03 -3.94 -11.62
C LYS A 152 43.29 -4.05 -10.28
N ARG A 153 43.14 -5.26 -9.73
CA ARG A 153 42.34 -5.56 -8.53
C ARG A 153 42.65 -4.66 -7.33
N GLN A 154 43.93 -4.40 -7.04
CA GLN A 154 44.33 -3.55 -5.92
C GLN A 154 43.90 -2.08 -6.10
N ALA A 155 43.88 -1.57 -7.34
CA ALA A 155 43.43 -0.21 -7.63
C ALA A 155 41.89 -0.09 -7.59
N LEU A 156 41.18 -1.20 -7.81
CA LEU A 156 39.72 -1.27 -7.82
C LEU A 156 39.13 -1.42 -6.41
N GLU A 157 39.88 -2.03 -5.48
CA GLU A 157 39.42 -2.36 -4.12
C GLU A 157 38.73 -1.18 -3.38
N PRO A 158 39.27 0.05 -3.36
CA PRO A 158 38.61 1.15 -2.66
C PRO A 158 37.26 1.55 -3.27
N VAL A 159 37.13 1.43 -4.60
CA VAL A 159 35.88 1.71 -5.33
C VAL A 159 34.88 0.60 -5.09
N THR A 160 35.30 -0.66 -5.21
CA THR A 160 34.46 -1.84 -4.93
C THR A 160 33.92 -1.81 -3.49
N ALA A 161 34.78 -1.55 -2.50
CA ALA A 161 34.36 -1.46 -1.11
C ALA A 161 33.35 -0.32 -0.89
N ALA A 162 33.57 0.86 -1.50
CA ALA A 162 32.64 1.98 -1.42
C ALA A 162 31.26 1.64 -2.06
N ILE A 163 31.27 0.93 -3.18
CA ILE A 163 30.05 0.43 -3.84
C ILE A 163 29.31 -0.56 -2.93
N GLU A 164 30.00 -1.52 -2.31
CA GLU A 164 29.41 -2.49 -1.38
C GLU A 164 28.80 -1.81 -0.14
N HIS A 165 29.47 -0.79 0.40
CA HIS A 165 28.93 0.01 1.50
C HIS A 165 27.63 0.71 1.12
N LEU A 166 27.54 1.25 -0.08
CA LEU A 166 26.31 1.85 -0.60
C LEU A 166 25.28 0.79 -1.01
N GLY A 167 25.72 -0.41 -1.41
CA GLY A 167 24.90 -1.59 -1.69
C GLY A 167 24.09 -2.01 -0.46
N ARG A 168 24.73 -2.07 0.71
CA ARG A 168 24.04 -2.33 1.99
C ARG A 168 22.95 -1.32 2.32
N VAL A 169 23.15 -0.04 1.98
CA VAL A 169 22.10 0.98 2.13
C VAL A 169 20.94 0.68 1.18
N SER A 170 21.25 0.31 -0.06
CA SER A 170 20.25 -0.03 -1.07
C SER A 170 19.45 -1.29 -0.74
N GLU A 171 20.08 -2.32 -0.18
CA GLU A 171 19.39 -3.51 0.33
C GLU A 171 18.41 -3.15 1.45
N ARG A 172 18.84 -2.30 2.39
CA ARG A 172 17.95 -1.81 3.45
C ARG A 172 16.80 -0.95 2.93
N LEU A 173 17.00 -0.21 1.84
CA LEU A 173 15.92 0.54 1.19
C LEU A 173 14.89 -0.38 0.53
N THR A 174 15.35 -1.46 -0.13
CA THR A 174 14.47 -2.49 -0.69
C THR A 174 13.67 -3.17 0.42
N ALA A 175 14.34 -3.48 1.54
CA ALA A 175 13.72 -4.11 2.70
C ALA A 175 12.56 -3.30 3.33
N ILE A 176 12.45 -1.99 3.09
CA ILE A 176 11.34 -1.16 3.62
C ILE A 176 10.00 -1.58 3.00
N ILE A 177 10.02 -1.94 1.72
CA ILE A 177 8.81 -2.23 0.94
C ILE A 177 8.65 -3.71 0.61
N ASP A 178 9.70 -4.52 0.81
CA ASP A 178 9.68 -5.95 0.57
C ASP A 178 8.93 -6.67 1.70
N PRO A 179 7.73 -7.25 1.46
CA PRO A 179 6.96 -7.93 2.49
C PRO A 179 7.65 -9.21 3.01
N GLN A 180 8.60 -9.76 2.24
CA GLN A 180 9.36 -10.97 2.59
C GLN A 180 10.69 -10.64 3.27
N SER A 181 10.97 -9.35 3.48
CA SER A 181 12.16 -8.89 4.17
C SER A 181 12.24 -9.50 5.58
N THR A 182 13.39 -10.10 5.89
CA THR A 182 13.71 -10.60 7.23
C THR A 182 14.23 -9.50 8.16
N VAL A 183 14.36 -8.27 7.65
CA VAL A 183 14.86 -7.12 8.41
C VAL A 183 13.75 -6.61 9.34
N GLY A 184 13.89 -6.91 10.64
CA GLY A 184 12.90 -6.54 11.65
C GLY A 184 12.64 -5.04 11.82
N ASP A 185 13.57 -4.17 11.37
CA ASP A 185 13.46 -2.71 11.48
C ASP A 185 12.16 -2.14 10.87
N PHE A 186 11.56 -2.83 9.89
CA PHE A 186 10.42 -2.36 9.10
C PHE A 186 9.13 -3.17 9.32
N ALA A 187 9.10 -4.09 10.29
CA ALA A 187 7.96 -4.96 10.56
C ALA A 187 6.63 -4.20 10.71
N HIS A 188 6.65 -3.01 11.33
CA HIS A 188 5.47 -2.16 11.48
C HIS A 188 4.92 -1.62 10.14
N ILE A 189 5.79 -1.32 9.16
CA ILE A 189 5.41 -0.86 7.82
C ILE A 189 4.77 -2.03 7.07
N HIS A 190 5.40 -3.21 7.10
CA HIS A 190 4.87 -4.41 6.45
C HIS A 190 3.51 -4.81 7.04
N THR A 191 3.39 -4.80 8.37
CA THR A 191 2.13 -5.08 9.07
C THR A 191 1.04 -4.08 8.66
N SER A 192 1.34 -2.78 8.68
CA SER A 192 0.37 -1.75 8.29
C SER A 192 -0.06 -1.87 6.83
N SER A 193 0.89 -2.15 5.93
CA SER A 193 0.60 -2.41 4.52
C SER A 193 -0.28 -3.64 4.34
N ALA A 194 0.05 -4.75 5.01
CA ALA A 194 -0.70 -6.00 4.95
C ALA A 194 -2.13 -5.82 5.50
N GLU A 195 -2.30 -5.07 6.58
CA GLU A 195 -3.62 -4.78 7.15
C GLU A 195 -4.50 -3.99 6.18
N ILE A 196 -3.95 -2.97 5.49
CA ILE A 196 -4.66 -2.18 4.48
C ILE A 196 -5.09 -3.08 3.30
N THR A 197 -4.19 -3.94 2.82
CA THR A 197 -4.48 -4.89 1.74
C THR A 197 -5.55 -5.91 2.14
N SER A 198 -5.38 -6.59 3.28
CA SER A 198 -6.32 -7.59 3.80
C SER A 198 -7.71 -7.00 3.99
N PHE A 199 -7.80 -5.79 4.56
CA PHE A 199 -9.07 -5.10 4.74
C PHE A 199 -9.79 -4.85 3.41
N ARG A 200 -9.07 -4.36 2.40
CA ARG A 200 -9.63 -4.14 1.06
C ARG A 200 -10.12 -5.45 0.46
N GLU A 201 -9.29 -6.50 0.48
CA GLU A 201 -9.63 -7.80 -0.10
C GLU A 201 -10.84 -8.46 0.58
N GLU A 202 -10.88 -8.47 1.92
CA GLU A 202 -12.00 -9.07 2.67
C GLU A 202 -13.31 -8.30 2.46
N THR A 203 -13.23 -6.97 2.45
CA THR A 203 -14.40 -6.12 2.21
C THR A 203 -14.89 -6.25 0.77
N GLN A 204 -13.99 -6.29 -0.22
CA GLN A 204 -14.32 -6.50 -1.63
C GLN A 204 -15.02 -7.85 -1.82
N LYS A 205 -14.47 -8.94 -1.26
CA LYS A 205 -15.10 -10.27 -1.31
C LYS A 205 -16.52 -10.26 -0.74
N LEU A 206 -16.73 -9.55 0.37
CA LEU A 206 -18.05 -9.41 0.98
C LEU A 206 -19.01 -8.62 0.09
N ILE A 207 -18.57 -7.49 -0.47
CA ILE A 207 -19.35 -6.67 -1.40
C ILE A 207 -19.75 -7.49 -2.63
N GLU A 208 -18.79 -8.15 -3.27
CA GLU A 208 -19.02 -8.98 -4.46
C GLU A 208 -20.03 -10.10 -4.19
N GLY A 209 -19.91 -10.78 -3.04
CA GLY A 209 -20.87 -11.79 -2.61
C GLY A 209 -22.29 -11.23 -2.47
N ILE A 210 -22.44 -10.07 -1.81
CA ILE A 210 -23.74 -9.42 -1.63
C ILE A 210 -24.33 -8.97 -2.97
N LEU A 211 -23.52 -8.36 -3.84
CA LEU A 211 -23.97 -7.91 -5.16
C LEU A 211 -24.39 -9.07 -6.06
N HIS A 212 -23.67 -10.19 -6.00
CA HIS A 212 -24.02 -11.39 -6.76
C HIS A 212 -25.36 -12.00 -6.33
N GLN A 213 -25.68 -11.93 -5.03
CA GLN A 213 -26.93 -12.45 -4.46
C GLN A 213 -28.02 -11.37 -4.31
N LYS A 214 -27.79 -10.18 -4.85
CA LYS A 214 -28.62 -9.00 -4.56
C LYS A 214 -30.09 -9.21 -4.88
N GLU A 215 -30.41 -9.80 -6.04
CA GLU A 215 -31.80 -10.03 -6.44
C GLU A 215 -32.52 -10.99 -5.49
N SER A 216 -31.86 -12.09 -5.10
CA SER A 216 -32.40 -13.05 -4.14
C SER A 216 -32.62 -12.40 -2.78
N ILE A 217 -31.62 -11.66 -2.28
CA ILE A 217 -31.69 -10.94 -1.01
C ILE A 217 -32.82 -9.91 -1.02
N ASP A 218 -32.91 -9.09 -2.06
CA ASP A 218 -33.95 -8.07 -2.18
C ASP A 218 -35.36 -8.69 -2.27
N SER A 219 -35.50 -9.85 -2.92
CA SER A 219 -36.76 -10.60 -2.97
C SER A 219 -37.18 -11.11 -1.58
N THR A 220 -36.26 -11.73 -0.84
CA THR A 220 -36.50 -12.17 0.55
C THR A 220 -36.91 -11.01 1.44
N LEU A 221 -36.17 -9.90 1.39
CA LEU A 221 -36.45 -8.71 2.18
C LEU A 221 -37.80 -8.08 1.80
N ALA A 222 -38.13 -8.00 0.51
CA ALA A 222 -39.40 -7.43 0.06
C ALA A 222 -40.62 -8.19 0.65
N GLY A 223 -40.56 -9.53 0.68
CA GLY A 223 -41.64 -10.35 1.26
C GLY A 223 -41.84 -10.10 2.77
N LEU A 224 -40.76 -9.89 3.51
CA LEU A 224 -40.81 -9.65 4.96
C LEU A 224 -41.22 -8.21 5.29
N ILE A 225 -40.75 -7.23 4.52
CA ILE A 225 -40.97 -5.79 4.76
C ILE A 225 -42.39 -5.36 4.37
N GLN A 226 -43.07 -6.05 3.45
CA GLN A 226 -44.48 -5.78 3.15
C GLN A 226 -45.37 -5.86 4.41
N ASN A 227 -45.01 -6.71 5.38
CA ASN A 227 -45.70 -6.81 6.67
C ASN A 227 -45.40 -5.63 7.62
N TYR A 228 -44.38 -4.81 7.34
CA TYR A 228 -43.82 -3.78 8.24
C TYR A 228 -44.10 -2.33 7.82
N ALA A 229 -45.13 -2.06 7.02
CA ALA A 229 -45.46 -0.74 6.44
C ALA A 229 -44.37 -0.24 5.46
N PRO A 230 -44.53 -0.46 4.14
CA PRO A 230 -43.48 -0.31 3.12
C PRO A 230 -43.07 1.14 2.77
N ASN A 231 -43.50 2.15 3.52
CA ASN A 231 -43.19 3.55 3.21
C ASN A 231 -41.76 3.92 3.66
N ARG A 232 -40.81 3.53 2.80
CA ARG A 232 -39.40 3.93 2.68
C ARG A 232 -38.47 3.42 3.79
N VAL A 233 -37.97 2.20 3.61
CA VAL A 233 -36.74 1.75 4.26
C VAL A 233 -35.62 2.71 3.88
N ALA A 234 -34.97 3.33 4.88
CA ALA A 234 -33.86 4.23 4.65
C ALA A 234 -32.76 3.50 3.85
N PRO A 235 -32.06 4.15 2.91
CA PRO A 235 -31.02 3.48 2.13
C PRO A 235 -29.93 2.83 2.99
N VAL A 236 -29.59 3.44 4.13
CA VAL A 236 -28.66 2.87 5.13
C VAL A 236 -29.22 1.58 5.74
N ASP A 237 -30.48 1.59 6.17
CA ASP A 237 -31.13 0.41 6.74
C ASP A 237 -31.23 -0.73 5.72
N ARG A 238 -31.49 -0.42 4.45
CA ARG A 238 -31.48 -1.39 3.36
C ARG A 238 -30.09 -2.00 3.14
N ALA A 239 -29.03 -1.19 3.16
CA ALA A 239 -27.65 -1.68 3.05
C ALA A 239 -27.28 -2.60 4.23
N ILE A 240 -27.67 -2.25 5.45
CA ILE A 240 -27.49 -3.10 6.64
C ILE A 240 -28.24 -4.43 6.49
N LEU A 241 -29.52 -4.38 6.10
CA LEU A 241 -30.34 -5.58 5.90
C LEU A 241 -29.78 -6.50 4.83
N ARG A 242 -29.30 -5.95 3.70
CA ARG A 242 -28.69 -6.74 2.62
C ARG A 242 -27.44 -7.49 3.10
N LEU A 243 -26.53 -6.78 3.78
CA LEU A 243 -25.32 -7.39 4.32
C LEU A 243 -25.67 -8.50 5.31
N ALA A 244 -26.53 -8.23 6.28
CA ALA A 244 -26.89 -9.20 7.31
C ALA A 244 -27.62 -10.41 6.73
N THR A 245 -28.53 -10.19 5.78
CA THR A 245 -29.24 -11.29 5.09
C THR A 245 -28.26 -12.16 4.32
N PHE A 246 -27.28 -11.56 3.62
CA PHE A 246 -26.22 -12.31 2.95
C PHE A 246 -25.44 -13.17 3.94
N GLU A 247 -24.98 -12.59 5.06
CA GLU A 247 -24.26 -13.36 6.09
C GLU A 247 -25.10 -14.54 6.63
N ILE A 248 -26.39 -14.32 6.90
CA ILE A 248 -27.29 -15.35 7.44
C ILE A 248 -27.52 -16.49 6.46
N THR A 249 -27.61 -16.19 5.16
CA THR A 249 -28.05 -17.15 4.14
C THR A 249 -26.90 -17.78 3.36
N HIS A 250 -25.71 -17.16 3.34
CA HIS A 250 -24.58 -17.58 2.50
C HIS A 250 -23.25 -17.74 3.26
N CYS A 251 -23.16 -17.34 4.54
CA CYS A 251 -21.92 -17.48 5.33
C CYS A 251 -22.11 -18.48 6.49
N GLU A 252 -21.93 -19.77 6.20
CA GLU A 252 -22.07 -20.86 7.18
C GLU A 252 -21.07 -20.77 8.35
N ASP A 253 -19.96 -20.06 8.16
CA ASP A 253 -18.92 -19.82 9.18
C ASP A 253 -19.34 -18.78 10.23
N ILE A 254 -20.42 -18.05 10.02
CA ILE A 254 -20.88 -16.98 10.91
C ILE A 254 -22.16 -17.42 11.62
N PRO A 255 -22.16 -17.50 12.97
CA PRO A 255 -23.40 -17.78 13.69
C PRO A 255 -24.44 -16.68 13.42
N VAL A 256 -25.64 -17.07 13.02
CA VAL A 256 -26.75 -16.15 12.67
C VAL A 256 -26.96 -15.05 13.71
N LYS A 257 -26.97 -15.40 15.00
CA LYS A 257 -27.13 -14.44 16.11
C LYS A 257 -26.04 -13.35 16.12
N VAL A 258 -24.82 -13.68 15.70
CA VAL A 258 -23.73 -12.70 15.62
C VAL A 258 -23.99 -11.71 14.49
N SER A 259 -24.43 -12.18 13.32
CA SER A 259 -24.80 -11.32 12.19
C SER A 259 -25.95 -10.36 12.55
N ILE A 260 -26.99 -10.86 13.22
CA ILE A 260 -28.11 -10.03 13.70
C ILE A 260 -27.62 -8.98 14.71
N ASN A 261 -26.88 -9.40 15.74
CA ASN A 261 -26.37 -8.48 16.75
C ASN A 261 -25.48 -7.37 16.16
N GLU A 262 -24.58 -7.73 15.24
CA GLU A 262 -23.69 -6.75 14.60
C GLU A 262 -24.48 -5.79 13.68
N ALA A 263 -25.49 -6.27 12.96
CA ALA A 263 -26.38 -5.43 12.17
C ALA A 263 -27.14 -4.41 13.06
N VAL A 264 -27.64 -4.85 14.21
CA VAL A 264 -28.34 -4.00 15.19
C VAL A 264 -27.39 -2.95 15.80
N GLU A 265 -26.16 -3.33 16.16
CA GLU A 265 -25.17 -2.39 16.69
C GLU A 265 -24.75 -1.34 15.65
N ILE A 266 -24.57 -1.75 14.39
CA ILE A 266 -24.29 -0.82 13.29
C ILE A 266 -25.48 0.12 13.06
N ALA A 267 -26.72 -0.39 13.08
CA ALA A 267 -27.92 0.44 12.96
C ALA A 267 -28.03 1.52 14.04
N LYS A 268 -27.66 1.20 15.29
CA LYS A 268 -27.61 2.20 16.39
C LYS A 268 -26.60 3.32 16.14
N LYS A 269 -25.52 3.03 15.39
CA LYS A 269 -24.44 3.98 15.09
C LYS A 269 -24.76 4.86 13.88
N PHE A 270 -25.37 4.30 12.84
CA PHE A 270 -25.56 4.98 11.54
C PHE A 270 -27.01 5.37 11.23
N SER A 271 -27.97 4.96 12.05
CA SER A 271 -29.40 5.16 11.82
C SER A 271 -30.14 5.58 13.10
N THR A 272 -31.46 5.43 13.13
CA THR A 272 -32.30 5.83 14.27
C THR A 272 -32.47 4.71 15.30
N SER A 273 -32.94 5.06 16.51
CA SER A 273 -33.28 4.06 17.53
C SER A 273 -34.37 3.08 17.05
N GLU A 274 -35.33 3.56 16.25
CA GLU A 274 -36.39 2.73 15.68
C GLU A 274 -35.85 1.77 14.60
N SER A 275 -34.83 2.19 13.83
CA SER A 275 -34.16 1.35 12.83
C SER A 275 -33.53 0.10 13.45
N SER A 276 -32.95 0.21 14.65
CA SER A 276 -32.35 -0.94 15.34
C SER A 276 -33.38 -2.04 15.68
N ARG A 277 -34.59 -1.65 16.11
CA ARG A 277 -35.68 -2.59 16.41
C ARG A 277 -36.26 -3.19 15.13
N PHE A 278 -36.45 -2.35 14.12
CA PHE A 278 -36.93 -2.78 12.81
C PHE A 278 -35.99 -3.82 12.18
N ILE A 279 -34.68 -3.52 12.12
CA ILE A 279 -33.67 -4.43 11.57
C ILE A 279 -33.65 -5.75 12.33
N ASN A 280 -33.68 -5.71 13.67
CA ASN A 280 -33.74 -6.94 14.46
C ASN A 280 -34.97 -7.80 14.09
N GLY A 281 -36.15 -7.20 14.04
CA GLY A 281 -37.40 -7.92 13.72
C GLY A 281 -37.41 -8.52 12.32
N VAL A 282 -36.88 -7.80 11.32
CA VAL A 282 -36.77 -8.33 9.95
C VAL A 282 -35.80 -9.49 9.89
N LEU A 283 -34.62 -9.38 10.51
CA LEU A 283 -33.60 -10.43 10.44
C LEU A 283 -33.97 -11.68 11.26
N ASP A 284 -34.69 -11.54 12.37
CA ASP A 284 -35.26 -12.68 13.10
C ASP A 284 -36.22 -13.47 12.20
N ALA A 285 -36.98 -12.78 11.35
CA ALA A 285 -37.90 -13.41 10.40
C ALA A 285 -37.18 -14.03 9.18
N VAL A 286 -35.96 -13.56 8.82
CA VAL A 286 -35.13 -14.21 7.80
C VAL A 286 -34.60 -15.56 8.29
N GLN A 287 -34.29 -15.68 9.58
CA GLN A 287 -33.81 -16.93 10.18
C GLN A 287 -34.93 -17.98 10.36
N SER A 288 -36.18 -17.53 10.49
CA SER A 288 -37.34 -18.35 10.89
C SER A 288 -37.90 -19.19 9.75
#